data_AF-A0AAE1ZEF1-F1
#
_entry.id   AF-A0AAE1ZEF1-F1
#
_cell.length_a   1.000
_cell.length_b   1.000
_cell.length_c   1.000
_cell.angle_alpha   90.00
_cell.angle_beta   90.00
_cell.angle_gamma   90.00
#
_symmetry.space_group_name_H-M   'P 1'
#
loop_
_entity.id
_entity.type
_entity.pdbx_description
1 polymer ?
#
loop_
_entity_poly.entity_id
_entity_poly.type
_entity_poly.pdbx_seq_one_letter_code
_entity_poly.pdbx_strand_id
1 'polypeptide(L)'
;MENLIEALKKTTDDKIQPLKVAQTRLKERTRRINVESCYDQPMKTLQTEVLELRKAIEDLKNNRRNACITLSRLQKSRTSLEQEIETKESSLAIDQRCLSMRKSFPIKDKYGSLYAIPVSY
;
A
#
# COMPACT_ATOMS: atom_id res chain seq x y z
N MET A 1 -3.54 3.32 -3.95
CA MET A 1 -2.19 3.31 -3.37
C MET A 1 -1.12 3.57 -4.43
N GLU A 2 -1.17 2.92 -5.60
CA GLU A 2 -0.23 3.18 -6.70
C GLU A 2 -0.27 4.63 -7.19
N ASN A 3 -1.47 5.17 -7.46
CA ASN A 3 -1.64 6.58 -7.82
C ASN A 3 -1.12 7.55 -6.75
N LEU A 4 -1.19 7.17 -5.46
CA LEU A 4 -0.67 7.97 -4.35
C LEU A 4 0.87 7.99 -4.35
N ILE A 5 1.51 6.83 -4.60
CA ILE A 5 2.96 6.72 -4.70
C ILE A 5 3.48 7.57 -5.86
N GLU A 6 2.79 7.55 -7.01
CA GLU A 6 3.14 8.36 -8.17
C GLU A 6 2.95 9.85 -7.90
N ALA A 7 1.83 10.25 -7.30
CA ALA A 7 1.60 11.63 -6.88
C ALA A 7 2.68 12.11 -5.90
N LEU A 8 3.04 11.32 -4.88
CA LEU A 8 4.11 11.64 -3.93
C LEU A 8 5.48 11.77 -4.61
N LYS A 9 5.76 10.92 -5.60
CA LYS A 9 6.99 11.04 -6.41
C LYS A 9 7.01 12.36 -7.17
N LYS A 10 5.93 12.68 -7.90
CA LYS A 10 5.80 13.93 -8.64
C LYS A 10 5.97 15.15 -7.72
N THR A 11 5.26 15.19 -6.59
CA THR A 11 5.39 16.29 -5.62
C THR A 11 6.81 16.40 -5.04
N THR A 12 7.52 15.28 -4.87
CA THR A 12 8.93 15.31 -4.45
C THR A 12 9.79 15.97 -5.53
N ASP A 13 9.62 15.55 -6.78
CA ASP A 13 10.37 16.06 -7.92
C ASP A 13 10.12 17.57 -8.14
N ASP A 14 8.86 18.01 -8.00
CA ASP A 14 8.45 19.42 -8.09
C ASP A 14 9.14 20.30 -7.05
N LYS A 15 9.50 19.76 -5.88
CA LYS A 15 10.20 20.50 -4.81
C LYS A 15 11.73 20.52 -4.97
N ILE A 16 12.31 19.67 -5.82
CA ILE A 16 13.77 19.64 -6.03
C ILE A 16 14.26 20.92 -6.72
N GLN A 17 13.51 21.41 -7.71
CA GLN A 17 13.88 22.63 -8.45
C GLN A 17 13.94 23.88 -7.56
N PRO A 18 12.89 24.22 -6.78
CA PRO A 18 12.96 25.38 -5.88
C PRO A 18 14.06 25.23 -4.82
N LEU A 19 14.33 24.01 -4.32
CA LEU A 19 15.45 23.79 -3.40
C LEU A 19 16.80 24.15 -4.04
N LYS A 20 17.06 23.74 -5.28
CA LYS A 20 18.29 24.07 -6.00
C LYS A 20 18.46 25.58 -6.21
N VAL A 21 17.36 26.27 -6.51
CA VAL A 21 17.34 27.73 -6.67
C VAL A 21 17.66 28.41 -5.34
N ALA A 22 17.00 28.01 -4.25
CA ALA A 22 17.24 28.57 -2.93
C ALA A 22 18.69 28.34 -2.46
N GLN A 23 19.24 27.14 -2.68
CA GLN A 23 20.64 26.82 -2.38
C GLN A 23 21.63 27.66 -3.18
N THR A 24 21.41 27.82 -4.48
CA THR A 24 22.28 28.65 -5.33
C THR A 24 22.23 30.10 -4.88
N ARG A 25 21.04 30.65 -4.61
CA ARG A 25 20.88 32.01 -4.07
C ARG A 25 21.60 32.19 -2.74
N LEU A 26 21.51 31.22 -1.84
CA LEU A 26 22.17 31.27 -0.53
C LEU A 26 23.69 31.29 -0.70
N LYS A 27 24.22 30.44 -1.58
CA LYS A 27 25.64 30.37 -1.93
C LYS A 27 26.16 31.70 -2.49
N GLU A 28 25.43 32.32 -3.41
CA GLU A 28 25.83 33.61 -3.96
C GLU A 28 25.79 34.73 -2.90
N ARG A 29 24.82 34.73 -1.98
CA ARG A 29 24.81 35.69 -0.86
C ARG A 29 26.01 35.53 0.08
N THR A 30 26.44 34.29 0.35
CA THR A 30 27.62 34.02 1.20
C THR A 30 28.96 34.39 0.56
N ARG A 31 28.99 34.63 -0.76
CA ARG A 31 30.22 34.90 -1.53
C ARG A 31 30.52 36.37 -1.76
N ARG A 32 29.67 37.29 -1.29
CA ARG A 32 29.86 38.72 -1.51
C ARG A 32 31.08 39.22 -0.75
N ILE A 33 32.08 39.66 -1.50
CA ILE A 33 33.27 40.33 -0.97
C ILE A 33 32.93 41.82 -0.96
N ASN A 34 33.22 42.53 0.14
CA ASN A 34 33.05 43.99 0.33
C ASN A 34 31.68 44.52 0.82
N VAL A 35 30.74 43.66 1.23
CA VAL A 35 29.49 44.12 1.89
C VAL A 35 29.52 43.63 3.33
N GLU A 36 29.34 44.53 4.31
CA GLU A 36 29.17 44.17 5.72
C GLU A 36 28.23 42.96 5.85
N SER A 37 28.56 42.01 6.73
CA SER A 37 27.86 40.73 6.87
C SER A 37 26.34 40.93 6.91
N CYS A 38 25.69 40.76 5.75
CA CYS A 38 24.26 40.98 5.56
C CYS A 38 23.49 39.80 6.13
N TYR A 39 23.50 39.69 7.46
CA TYR A 39 22.60 38.84 8.25
C TYR A 39 21.20 39.47 8.31
N ASP A 40 20.76 39.96 7.16
CA ASP A 40 19.53 40.69 6.95
C ASP A 40 18.34 39.73 6.88
N GLN A 41 17.13 40.30 6.88
CA GLN A 41 15.91 39.51 6.85
C GLN A 41 15.86 38.55 5.64
N PRO A 42 16.20 38.96 4.41
CA PRO A 42 16.26 38.05 3.26
C PRO A 42 17.23 36.86 3.43
N MET A 43 18.39 37.06 4.06
CA MET A 43 19.33 35.98 4.34
C MET A 43 18.75 34.95 5.31
N LYS A 44 18.11 35.41 6.40
CA LYS A 44 17.46 34.55 7.38
C LYS A 44 16.29 33.77 6.76
N THR A 45 15.41 34.43 6.02
CA THR A 45 14.28 33.76 5.36
C THR A 45 14.74 32.71 4.36
N LEU A 46 15.82 32.97 3.62
CA LEU A 46 16.38 32.02 2.64
C LEU A 46 16.98 30.78 3.31
N GLN A 47 17.64 30.95 4.47
CA GLN A 47 18.13 29.82 5.26
C GLN A 47 16.98 28.95 5.78
N THR A 48 15.91 29.59 6.29
CA THR A 48 14.69 28.90 6.72
C THR A 48 14.04 28.16 5.56
N GLU A 49 13.87 28.80 4.39
CA GLU A 49 13.29 28.18 3.19
C GLU A 49 14.07 26.93 2.77
N VAL A 50 15.41 26.97 2.76
CA VAL A 50 16.23 25.80 2.41
C VAL A 50 16.03 24.66 3.42
N LEU A 51 15.92 24.96 4.72
CA LEU A 51 15.66 23.96 5.75
C LEU A 51 14.27 23.34 5.60
N GLU A 52 13.25 24.17 5.40
CA GLU A 52 11.86 23.73 5.22
C GLU A 52 11.69 22.88 3.96
N LEU A 53 12.27 23.29 2.83
CA LEU A 53 12.23 22.52 1.59
C LEU A 53 12.93 21.17 1.73
N ARG A 54 14.08 21.12 2.42
CA ARG A 54 14.77 19.86 2.73
C ARG A 54 13.92 18.94 3.58
N LYS A 55 13.34 19.48 4.66
CA LYS A 55 12.45 18.72 5.54
C LYS A 55 11.24 18.19 4.78
N ALA A 56 10.56 19.03 4.00
CA ALA A 56 9.41 18.64 3.20
C ALA A 56 9.74 17.53 2.18
N ILE A 57 10.89 17.59 1.52
CA ILE A 57 11.35 16.52 0.62
C ILE A 57 11.57 15.22 1.37
N GLU A 58 12.17 15.26 2.56
CA GLU A 58 12.41 14.07 3.37
C GLU A 58 11.09 13.46 3.87
N ASP A 59 10.17 14.29 4.36
CA ASP A 59 8.84 13.86 4.79
C ASP A 59 8.06 13.19 3.64
N LEU A 60 8.11 13.77 2.43
CA LEU A 60 7.49 13.18 1.23
C LEU A 60 8.12 11.84 0.86
N LYS A 61 9.45 11.70 0.94
CA LYS A 61 10.15 10.43 0.69
C LYS A 61 9.77 9.37 1.71
N ASN A 62 9.68 9.74 2.98
CA ASN A 62 9.27 8.84 4.06
C ASN A 62 7.82 8.39 3.87
N ASN A 63 6.92 9.30 3.55
CA ASN A 63 5.52 8.97 3.26
C ASN A 63 5.41 8.03 2.05
N ARG A 64 6.16 8.28 0.98
CA ARG A 64 6.21 7.40 -0.20
C ARG A 64 6.69 5.99 0.17
N ARG A 65 7.72 5.87 1.01
CA ARG A 65 8.21 4.57 1.48
C ARG A 65 7.13 3.82 2.26
N ASN A 66 6.42 4.50 3.16
CA ASN A 66 5.32 3.93 3.94
C ASN A 66 4.16 3.47 3.05
N ALA A 67 3.81 4.25 2.03
CA ALA A 67 2.80 3.89 1.05
C ALA A 67 3.20 2.63 0.25
N CYS A 68 4.48 2.52 -0.18
CA CYS A 68 4.99 1.31 -0.84
C CYS A 68 4.92 0.07 0.05
N ILE A 69 5.32 0.18 1.32
CA ILE A 69 5.23 -0.93 2.29
C ILE A 69 3.78 -1.37 2.46
N THR A 70 2.88 -0.41 2.60
CA THR A 70 1.45 -0.69 2.78
C THR A 70 0.86 -1.37 1.55
N LEU A 71 1.20 -0.90 0.35
CA LEU A 71 0.78 -1.53 -0.91
C LEU A 71 1.25 -2.99 -0.99
N SER A 72 2.52 -3.26 -0.70
CA SER A 72 3.06 -4.62 -0.69
C SER A 72 2.34 -5.53 0.30
N ARG A 73 2.04 -5.02 1.51
CA ARG A 73 1.27 -5.76 2.52
C ARG A 73 -0.14 -6.10 2.03
N LEU A 74 -0.83 -5.14 1.41
CA LEU A 74 -2.17 -5.35 0.86
C LEU A 74 -2.17 -6.35 -0.29
N GLN A 75 -1.18 -6.29 -1.18
CA GLN A 75 -1.02 -7.26 -2.27
C GLN A 75 -0.82 -8.68 -1.74
N LYS A 76 0.05 -8.87 -0.74
CA LYS A 76 0.24 -10.18 -0.08
C LYS A 76 -1.05 -10.69 0.56
N SER A 77 -1.76 -9.81 1.28
CA SER A 77 -3.04 -10.17 1.92
C SER A 77 -4.07 -10.57 0.87
N ARG A 78 -4.14 -9.85 -0.25
CA ARG A 78 -5.04 -10.18 -1.36
C ARG A 78 -4.74 -11.57 -1.92
N THR A 79 -3.49 -11.87 -2.25
CA THR A 79 -3.10 -13.18 -2.79
C THR A 79 -3.40 -14.31 -1.80
N SER A 80 -3.15 -14.10 -0.50
CA SER A 80 -3.50 -15.09 0.54
C SER A 80 -5.01 -15.36 0.57
N LEU A 81 -5.83 -14.31 0.49
CA LEU A 81 -7.29 -14.47 0.47
C LEU A 81 -7.78 -15.17 -0.81
N GLU A 82 -7.19 -14.85 -1.97
CA GLU A 82 -7.50 -15.51 -3.24
C GLU A 82 -7.21 -17.02 -3.16
N GLN A 83 -6.07 -17.42 -2.57
CA GLN A 83 -5.73 -18.83 -2.36
C GLN A 83 -6.66 -19.55 -1.37
N GLU A 84 -7.07 -18.87 -0.29
CA GLU A 84 -8.03 -19.43 0.65
C GLU A 84 -9.41 -19.64 0.01
N ILE A 85 -9.84 -18.71 -0.84
CA ILE A 85 -11.10 -18.82 -1.59
C ILE A 85 -11.01 -20.03 -2.52
N GLU A 86 -9.95 -20.15 -3.32
CA GLU A 86 -9.76 -21.27 -4.24
C GLU A 86 -9.78 -22.63 -3.50
N THR A 87 -9.11 -22.71 -2.34
CA THR A 87 -9.09 -23.92 -1.52
C THR A 87 -10.49 -24.28 -1.00
N LYS A 88 -11.26 -23.27 -0.56
CA LYS A 88 -12.64 -23.46 -0.09
C LYS A 88 -13.57 -23.86 -1.22
N GLU A 89 -13.44 -23.27 -2.40
CA GLU A 89 -14.20 -23.62 -3.60
C GLU A 89 -13.94 -25.07 -4.02
N SER A 90 -12.66 -25.50 -4.04
CA SER A 90 -12.28 -26.88 -4.32
C SER A 90 -12.88 -27.86 -3.30
N SER A 91 -12.80 -27.53 -2.01
CA SER A 91 -13.38 -28.35 -0.93
C SER A 91 -14.90 -28.47 -1.08
N LEU A 92 -15.58 -27.35 -1.35
CA LEU A 92 -17.02 -27.31 -1.57
C LEU A 92 -17.44 -28.14 -2.79
N ALA A 93 -16.68 -28.07 -3.88
CA ALA A 93 -16.95 -28.87 -5.08
C ALA A 93 -16.86 -30.38 -4.80
N ILE A 94 -15.88 -30.81 -3.99
CA ILE A 94 -15.77 -32.20 -3.53
C ILE A 94 -17.00 -32.59 -2.69
N ASP A 95 -17.39 -31.75 -1.72
CA ASP A 95 -18.55 -32.01 -0.88
C ASP A 95 -19.85 -32.12 -1.70
N GLN A 96 -20.05 -31.23 -2.66
CA GLN A 96 -21.20 -31.26 -3.57
C GLN A 96 -21.24 -32.55 -4.40
N ARG A 97 -20.09 -33.02 -4.89
CA ARG A 97 -19.98 -34.31 -5.60
C ARG A 97 -20.34 -35.48 -4.67
N CYS A 98 -19.81 -35.51 -3.45
CA CYS A 98 -20.10 -36.54 -2.46
C CYS A 98 -21.58 -36.59 -2.09
N LEU A 99 -22.22 -35.43 -1.87
CA LEU A 99 -23.66 -35.33 -1.59
C LEU A 99 -24.50 -35.82 -2.77
N SER A 100 -24.10 -35.49 -4.00
CA SER A 100 -24.80 -35.95 -5.22
C SER A 100 -24.71 -37.47 -5.38
N MET A 101 -23.55 -38.07 -5.12
CA MET A 101 -23.38 -39.53 -5.14
C MET A 101 -24.28 -40.23 -4.11
N ARG A 102 -24.40 -39.68 -2.88
CA ARG A 102 -25.31 -40.22 -1.85
C ARG A 102 -26.77 -40.23 -2.30
N LYS A 103 -27.23 -39.23 -3.06
CA LYS A 103 -28.60 -39.21 -3.62
C LYS A 103 -28.86 -40.34 -4.62
N SER A 104 -27.82 -40.81 -5.31
CA SER A 104 -27.90 -41.92 -6.27
C SER A 104 -27.72 -43.32 -5.67
N PHE A 105 -27.42 -43.41 -4.37
CA PHE A 105 -27.26 -44.68 -3.68
C PHE A 105 -28.63 -45.36 -3.54
N PRO A 106 -28.81 -46.61 -4.02
CA PRO A 106 -30.10 -47.27 -3.94
C PRO A 106 -30.33 -47.82 -2.53
N ILE A 107 -31.32 -47.31 -1.79
CA ILE A 107 -32.05 -48.17 -0.85
C ILE A 107 -33.09 -48.90 -1.68
N LYS A 108 -32.65 -49.93 -2.43
CA LYS A 108 -33.57 -50.98 -2.87
C LYS A 108 -33.66 -51.98 -1.75
N ASP A 109 -34.42 -51.62 -0.72
CA ASP A 109 -34.80 -52.64 0.24
C ASP A 109 -35.98 -53.43 -0.33
N LYS A 110 -35.79 -54.75 -0.44
CA LYS A 110 -36.88 -55.68 -0.73
C LYS A 110 -37.67 -56.00 0.55
N TYR A 111 -37.12 -55.61 1.71
CA TYR A 111 -37.63 -55.78 3.06
C TYR A 111 -37.26 -54.57 3.93
N GLY A 112 -37.76 -53.38 3.58
CA GLY A 112 -37.80 -52.15 4.41
C GLY A 112 -36.63 -51.89 5.38
N SER A 113 -35.79 -50.90 5.06
CA SER A 113 -34.55 -50.60 5.79
C SER A 113 -34.79 -50.51 7.30
N LEU A 114 -34.28 -51.50 8.04
CA LEU A 114 -34.17 -51.51 9.51
C LEU A 114 -33.30 -50.36 10.05
N TYR A 115 -32.70 -49.55 9.17
CA TYR A 115 -31.82 -48.44 9.49
C TYR A 115 -32.25 -47.13 8.82
N ALA A 116 -33.56 -46.91 8.64
CA ALA A 116 -34.08 -45.57 8.42
C ALA A 116 -33.92 -44.76 9.73
N ILE A 117 -32.70 -44.31 10.00
CA ILE A 117 -32.44 -43.34 11.08
C ILE A 117 -33.08 -42.03 10.64
N PRO A 118 -34.09 -41.52 11.35
CA PRO A 118 -34.68 -40.23 11.03
C PRO A 118 -33.61 -39.16 11.28
N VAL A 119 -33.29 -38.38 10.25
CA VAL A 119 -32.55 -37.14 10.43
C VAL A 119 -33.52 -36.15 11.08
N SER A 120 -33.48 -36.06 12.40
CA SER A 120 -34.14 -35.00 13.16
C SER A 120 -33.39 -33.69 12.98
N TYR A 121 -34.09 -32.68 12.48
CA TYR A 121 -33.67 -31.27 12.42
C TYR A 121 -33.51 -30.68 13.82
#